data_AF-A0A2V7D041-F1
#
_entry.id   AF-A0A2V7D041-F1
#
_cell.length_a   1.000
_cell.length_b   1.000
_cell.length_c   1.000
_cell.angle_alpha   90.00
_cell.angle_beta   90.00
_cell.angle_gamma   90.00
#
_symmetry.space_group_name_H-M   'P 1'
#
loop_
_entity.id
_entity.type
_entity.pdbx_description
1 polymer ?
#
loop_
_entity_poly.entity_id
_entity_poly.type
_entity_poly.pdbx_seq_one_letter_code
_entity_poly.pdbx_strand_id
1 'polypeptide(L)'
;MRLELRWCDVEELTAASATRLAGRRLEVDLDALRALLSSDARLTRIRLDLVHPDERCRIGRVFDVIAPRAKVDGGEDFPGVLGRVARAGHGRTLALSGVAVVATDQQTENVGTLAVIDMAGPNAALSAFGRTHNVVISAWPASGVDRSDYLAAVRLAALKTSVYLAQTARDAKPDRVEVFELPPSPRVPVELAHLPRVAYVFQIHSHQRPTGLDEGILYGDPVRRMLPTIVHPNEVLDGAVLRGFMGRSVTTWATQNHPMIRALYAQHGRTLWFAGVVVTVAHATEPERVRSAFLTAGLVAHTLGADGAVLTKIGGGAPHVDMAQAAAQCEALGVRTTAVVEDMSTDGSAEGMLLFDFPGVDALVNVGSSQEPITLPAMDRVVGADDLAPKLLGETRTTYGG
;
A
#
# COMPACT_ATOMS: atom_id res chain seq x y z
N MET A 1 8.52 4.27 19.38
CA MET A 1 8.76 2.83 19.14
C MET A 1 9.97 2.68 18.23
N ARG A 2 10.65 1.53 18.24
CA ARG A 2 11.85 1.31 17.42
C ARG A 2 11.69 0.06 16.54
N LEU A 3 11.72 0.26 15.22
CA LEU A 3 11.62 -0.77 14.19
C LEU A 3 12.92 -0.82 13.39
N GLU A 4 13.45 -2.03 13.16
CA GLU A 4 14.56 -2.27 12.24
C GLU A 4 14.07 -3.07 11.03
N LEU A 5 14.23 -2.51 9.83
CA LEU A 5 14.11 -3.25 8.58
C LEU A 5 15.50 -3.72 8.14
N ARG A 6 15.71 -5.03 8.11
CA ARG A 6 16.97 -5.68 7.72
C ARG A 6 16.85 -6.18 6.30
N TRP A 7 17.43 -5.43 5.37
CA TRP A 7 17.26 -5.65 3.94
C TRP A 7 18.34 -6.56 3.36
N CYS A 8 17.93 -7.53 2.55
CA CYS A 8 18.80 -8.25 1.62
C CYS A 8 18.36 -7.92 0.19
N ASP A 9 19.32 -7.66 -0.68
CA ASP A 9 19.06 -7.29 -2.06
C ASP A 9 18.98 -8.54 -2.94
N VAL A 10 17.92 -8.64 -3.74
CA VAL A 10 17.71 -9.71 -4.72
C VAL A 10 17.93 -9.15 -6.12
N GLU A 11 18.91 -9.71 -6.83
CA GLU A 11 19.27 -9.36 -8.21
C GLU A 11 18.85 -10.44 -9.21
N GLU A 12 18.45 -11.62 -8.73
CA GLU A 12 18.02 -12.73 -9.56
C GLU A 12 16.94 -13.55 -8.84
N LEU A 13 15.91 -13.98 -9.57
CA LEU A 13 14.84 -14.84 -9.07
C LEU A 13 14.78 -16.08 -9.97
N THR A 14 14.80 -17.29 -9.40
CA THR A 14 14.78 -18.53 -10.21
C THR A 14 13.95 -19.62 -9.55
N ALA A 15 13.30 -20.45 -10.36
CA ALA A 15 12.71 -21.70 -9.87
C ALA A 15 13.83 -22.69 -9.52
N ALA A 16 13.68 -23.40 -8.40
CA ALA A 16 14.65 -24.39 -7.93
C ALA A 16 13.94 -25.52 -7.15
N SER A 17 14.71 -26.52 -6.71
CA SER A 17 14.20 -27.63 -5.89
C SER A 17 14.09 -27.31 -4.40
N ALA A 18 14.50 -26.11 -3.98
CA ALA A 18 14.42 -25.66 -2.60
C ALA A 18 14.34 -24.13 -2.55
N THR A 19 13.53 -23.58 -1.64
CA THR A 19 13.43 -22.15 -1.44
C THR A 19 14.55 -21.63 -0.53
N ARG A 20 15.41 -20.75 -1.04
CA ARG A 20 16.51 -20.14 -0.26
C ARG A 20 17.04 -18.87 -0.93
N LEU A 21 17.72 -18.03 -0.14
CA LEU A 21 18.51 -16.91 -0.64
C LEU A 21 19.98 -17.32 -0.73
N ALA A 22 20.48 -17.51 -1.95
CA ALA A 22 21.87 -17.86 -2.23
C ALA A 22 22.64 -16.63 -2.72
N GLY A 23 23.29 -15.91 -1.81
CA GLY A 23 23.86 -14.59 -2.13
C GLY A 23 22.74 -13.60 -2.44
N ARG A 24 22.68 -13.09 -3.68
CA ARG A 24 21.62 -12.21 -4.19
C ARG A 24 20.62 -12.90 -5.12
N ARG A 25 20.70 -14.22 -5.24
CA ARG A 25 19.76 -15.05 -6.00
C ARG A 25 18.72 -15.64 -5.05
N LEU A 26 17.45 -15.29 -5.26
CA LEU A 26 16.31 -15.92 -4.59
C LEU A 26 15.87 -17.14 -5.41
N GLU A 27 16.15 -18.32 -4.88
CA GLU A 27 15.70 -19.59 -5.42
C GLU A 27 14.36 -19.95 -4.77
N VAL A 28 13.36 -20.34 -5.56
CA VAL A 28 12.01 -20.65 -5.07
C VAL A 28 11.58 -22.04 -5.54
N ASP A 29 11.23 -22.89 -4.58
CA ASP A 29 10.51 -24.14 -4.83
C ASP A 29 9.03 -23.82 -5.07
N LEU A 30 8.65 -23.80 -6.35
CA LEU A 30 7.28 -23.50 -6.77
C LEU A 30 6.29 -24.59 -6.34
N ASP A 31 6.73 -25.84 -6.19
CA ASP A 31 5.84 -26.93 -5.80
C ASP A 31 5.57 -26.87 -4.29
N ALA A 32 6.59 -26.64 -3.46
CA ALA A 32 6.43 -26.42 -2.02
C ALA A 32 5.59 -25.17 -1.74
N LEU A 33 5.83 -24.08 -2.47
CA LEU A 33 5.01 -22.87 -2.34
C LEU A 33 3.57 -23.14 -2.76
N ARG A 34 3.33 -23.83 -3.88
CA ARG A 34 1.97 -24.19 -4.30
C ARG A 34 1.27 -25.05 -3.24
N ALA A 35 1.96 -26.03 -2.66
CA ALA A 35 1.42 -26.87 -1.60
C ALA A 35 1.02 -26.07 -0.35
N LEU A 36 1.86 -25.12 0.08
CA LEU A 36 1.56 -24.20 1.18
C LEU A 36 0.27 -23.39 0.92
N LEU A 37 0.10 -22.88 -0.30
CA LEU A 37 -1.05 -22.06 -0.65
C LEU A 37 -2.33 -22.87 -0.85
N SER A 38 -2.19 -24.15 -1.23
CA SER A 38 -3.32 -25.06 -1.45
C SER A 38 -4.02 -25.50 -0.16
N SER A 39 -3.54 -25.06 1.00
CA SER A 39 -4.18 -25.31 2.30
C SER A 39 -5.50 -24.57 2.48
N ASP A 40 -5.79 -23.53 1.69
CA ASP A 40 -7.02 -22.74 1.78
C ASP A 40 -8.09 -23.31 0.82
N ALA A 41 -9.13 -23.93 1.38
CA ALA A 41 -10.18 -24.60 0.61
C ALA A 41 -11.03 -23.64 -0.24
N ARG A 42 -10.93 -22.32 -0.02
CA ARG A 42 -11.62 -21.31 -0.84
C ARG A 42 -10.96 -21.12 -2.20
N LEU A 43 -9.72 -21.60 -2.37
CA LEU A 43 -8.94 -21.49 -3.59
C LEU A 43 -8.82 -22.86 -4.28
N THR A 44 -8.84 -22.83 -5.60
CA THR A 44 -8.53 -23.95 -6.48
C THR A 44 -7.49 -23.54 -7.50
N ARG A 45 -6.84 -24.54 -8.12
CA ARG A 45 -5.89 -24.37 -9.23
C ARG A 45 -4.88 -23.24 -8.99
N ILE A 46 -3.85 -23.45 -8.18
CA ILE A 46 -2.86 -22.38 -7.93
C ILE A 46 -1.77 -22.41 -9.00
N ARG A 47 -1.67 -21.35 -9.81
CA ARG A 47 -0.57 -21.11 -10.74
C ARG A 47 0.38 -20.06 -10.15
N LEU A 48 1.66 -20.35 -10.26
CA LEU A 48 2.75 -19.48 -9.87
C LEU A 48 3.61 -19.22 -11.10
N ASP A 49 3.85 -17.95 -11.38
CA ASP A 49 4.70 -17.50 -12.48
C ASP A 49 5.83 -16.64 -11.89
N LEU A 50 7.06 -16.86 -12.37
CA LEU A 50 8.18 -15.95 -12.11
C LEU A 50 8.30 -15.03 -13.32
N VAL A 51 8.37 -13.73 -13.05
CA VAL A 51 8.39 -12.69 -14.10
C VAL A 51 9.52 -11.72 -13.80
N HIS A 52 10.32 -11.38 -14.81
CA HIS A 52 11.54 -10.59 -14.63
C HIS A 52 11.42 -9.19 -15.28
N PRO A 53 12.19 -8.20 -14.78
CA PRO A 53 12.37 -6.94 -15.49
C PRO A 53 12.82 -7.20 -16.93
N ASP A 54 12.36 -6.34 -17.85
CA ASP A 54 12.63 -6.38 -19.29
C ASP A 54 12.05 -7.59 -20.05
N GLU A 55 11.37 -8.51 -19.36
CA GLU A 55 10.58 -9.54 -20.03
C GLU A 55 9.40 -8.89 -20.77
N ARG A 56 9.22 -9.21 -22.06
CA ARG A 56 8.15 -8.68 -22.92
C ARG A 56 6.78 -9.27 -22.56
N CYS A 57 6.35 -9.06 -21.31
CA CYS A 57 5.08 -9.54 -20.79
C CYS A 57 4.33 -8.47 -20.00
N ARG A 58 3.02 -8.68 -19.87
CA ARG A 58 2.10 -7.87 -19.08
C ARG A 58 1.42 -8.72 -18.03
N ILE A 59 1.54 -8.34 -16.76
CA ILE A 59 0.76 -8.96 -15.68
C ILE A 59 -0.59 -8.24 -15.64
N GLY A 60 -1.68 -8.98 -15.74
CA GLY A 60 -3.04 -8.44 -15.74
C GLY A 60 -3.83 -8.80 -14.48
N ARG A 61 -4.96 -8.09 -14.28
CA ARG A 61 -5.85 -8.25 -13.13
C ARG A 61 -5.11 -8.18 -11.79
N VAL A 62 -4.16 -7.26 -11.67
CA VAL A 62 -3.39 -7.08 -10.45
C VAL A 62 -4.33 -6.66 -9.32
N PHE A 63 -4.47 -7.54 -8.33
CA PHE A 63 -5.30 -7.32 -7.15
C PHE A 63 -4.49 -6.61 -6.06
N ASP A 64 -3.29 -7.08 -5.76
CA ASP A 64 -2.41 -6.45 -4.77
C ASP A 64 -0.95 -6.77 -5.09
N VAL A 65 -0.05 -5.92 -4.60
CA VAL A 65 1.38 -6.17 -4.63
C VAL A 65 1.92 -6.01 -3.21
N ILE A 66 2.76 -6.95 -2.76
CA ILE A 66 3.28 -7.02 -1.40
C ILE A 66 4.81 -7.07 -1.44
N ALA A 67 5.45 -6.27 -0.59
CA ALA A 67 6.89 -6.36 -0.36
C ALA A 67 7.19 -7.56 0.56
N PRO A 68 8.08 -8.49 0.18
CA PRO A 68 8.45 -9.61 1.03
C PRO A 68 9.07 -9.13 2.33
N ARG A 69 8.35 -9.32 3.43
CA ARG A 69 8.80 -9.02 4.80
C ARG A 69 8.39 -10.12 5.77
N ALA A 70 9.21 -10.34 6.80
CA ALA A 70 8.95 -11.32 7.84
C ALA A 70 9.53 -10.90 9.21
N LYS A 71 8.78 -11.07 10.29
CA LYS A 71 9.29 -10.85 11.66
C LYS A 71 10.33 -11.92 12.05
N VAL A 72 11.34 -11.50 12.83
CA VAL A 72 12.38 -12.40 13.36
C VAL A 72 12.09 -12.87 14.79
N ASP A 73 11.59 -11.97 15.64
CA ASP A 73 11.57 -12.14 17.11
C ASP A 73 10.18 -12.45 17.68
N GLY A 74 9.45 -13.39 17.07
CA GLY A 74 8.12 -13.80 17.56
C GLY A 74 7.04 -12.72 17.46
N GLY A 75 7.27 -11.66 16.69
CA GLY A 75 6.23 -10.72 16.27
C GLY A 75 5.30 -11.36 15.25
N GLU A 76 4.07 -10.85 15.16
CA GLU A 76 3.07 -11.32 14.20
C GLU A 76 3.23 -10.60 12.85
N ASP A 77 3.35 -11.35 11.76
CA ASP A 77 3.34 -10.81 10.41
C ASP A 77 1.91 -10.42 10.00
N PHE A 78 1.72 -9.21 9.47
CA PHE A 78 0.41 -8.67 9.07
C PHE A 78 -0.68 -8.92 10.13
N PRO A 79 -0.51 -8.35 11.34
CA PRO A 79 -1.29 -8.73 12.52
C PRO A 79 -2.79 -8.52 12.31
N GLY A 80 -3.56 -9.55 12.68
CA GLY A 80 -5.02 -9.60 12.51
C GLY A 80 -5.49 -10.11 11.15
N VAL A 81 -4.58 -10.32 10.20
CA VAL A 81 -4.92 -10.90 8.88
C VAL A 81 -4.18 -12.22 8.65
N LEU A 82 -2.84 -12.22 8.75
CA LEU A 82 -2.05 -13.45 8.66
C LEU A 82 -1.73 -13.99 10.05
N GLY A 83 -1.09 -13.18 10.88
CA GLY A 83 -0.83 -13.46 12.28
C GLY A 83 -1.99 -13.04 13.19
N ARG A 84 -1.86 -13.35 14.48
CA ARG A 84 -2.82 -12.88 15.49
C ARG A 84 -2.78 -11.36 15.62
N VAL A 85 -3.84 -10.77 16.15
CA VAL A 85 -3.83 -9.34 16.50
C VAL A 85 -2.77 -9.11 17.57
N ALA A 86 -1.73 -8.37 17.22
CA ALA A 86 -0.63 -7.97 18.08
C ALA A 86 -0.09 -6.61 17.61
N ARG A 87 0.62 -5.90 18.48
CA ARG A 87 1.21 -4.60 18.16
C ARG A 87 2.30 -4.75 17.09
N ALA A 88 2.19 -4.00 16.00
CA ALA A 88 3.23 -3.87 14.97
C ALA A 88 4.22 -2.75 15.30
N GLY A 89 5.21 -2.54 14.44
CA GLY A 89 6.03 -1.32 14.43
C GLY A 89 7.21 -1.33 15.39
N HIS A 90 7.62 -2.50 15.86
CA HIS A 90 8.77 -2.66 16.74
C HIS A 90 9.59 -3.93 16.45
N GLY A 91 10.82 -3.95 16.94
CA GLY A 91 11.73 -5.09 16.80
C GLY A 91 12.30 -5.21 15.39
N ARG A 92 12.67 -6.43 15.00
CA ARG A 92 13.38 -6.71 13.74
C ARG A 92 12.48 -7.37 12.72
N THR A 93 12.51 -6.84 11.50
CA THR A 93 11.76 -7.34 10.34
C THR A 93 12.75 -7.58 9.20
N LEU A 94 12.82 -8.80 8.68
CA LEU A 94 13.52 -9.14 7.45
C LEU A 94 12.78 -8.50 6.28
N ALA A 95 13.51 -8.01 5.30
CA ALA A 95 12.95 -7.44 4.09
C ALA A 95 13.79 -7.82 2.87
N LEU A 96 13.14 -8.16 1.75
CA LEU A 96 13.82 -8.37 0.48
C LEU A 96 13.57 -7.18 -0.45
N SER A 97 14.64 -6.67 -1.05
CA SER A 97 14.55 -5.66 -2.12
C SER A 97 14.68 -6.34 -3.49
N GLY A 98 14.26 -5.66 -4.57
CA GLY A 98 14.35 -6.20 -5.93
C GLY A 98 13.33 -7.30 -6.27
N VAL A 99 12.51 -7.72 -5.32
CA VAL A 99 11.45 -8.72 -5.50
C VAL A 99 10.10 -8.22 -4.96
N ALA A 100 9.01 -8.61 -5.62
CA ALA A 100 7.65 -8.35 -5.16
C ALA A 100 6.75 -9.57 -5.36
N VAL A 101 5.72 -9.70 -4.50
CA VAL A 101 4.66 -10.70 -4.65
C VAL A 101 3.45 -10.04 -5.27
N VAL A 102 3.02 -10.50 -6.44
CA VAL A 102 1.89 -9.94 -7.19
C VAL A 102 0.71 -10.91 -7.14
N ALA A 103 -0.37 -10.52 -6.49
CA ALA A 103 -1.60 -11.29 -6.48
C ALA A 103 -2.50 -10.86 -7.63
N THR A 104 -3.06 -11.82 -8.36
CA THR A 104 -3.95 -11.56 -9.50
C THR A 104 -5.36 -12.09 -9.23
N ASP A 105 -6.36 -11.31 -9.62
CA ASP A 105 -7.77 -11.66 -9.51
C ASP A 105 -8.19 -12.55 -10.69
N GLN A 106 -8.67 -13.75 -10.41
CA GLN A 106 -9.09 -14.73 -11.44
C GLN A 106 -10.60 -14.80 -11.61
N GLN A 107 -11.38 -14.00 -10.87
CA GLN A 107 -12.83 -13.96 -11.03
C GLN A 107 -13.22 -13.06 -12.20
N THR A 108 -13.83 -13.64 -13.23
CA THR A 108 -14.12 -12.97 -14.51
C THR A 108 -15.45 -12.22 -14.54
N GLU A 109 -16.37 -12.50 -13.63
CA GLU A 109 -17.73 -11.93 -13.65
C GLU A 109 -17.79 -10.48 -13.14
N ASN A 110 -16.80 -10.05 -12.35
CA ASN A 110 -16.68 -8.69 -11.84
C ASN A 110 -15.33 -8.10 -12.27
N VAL A 111 -15.18 -7.85 -13.58
CA VAL A 111 -13.96 -7.25 -14.13
C VAL A 111 -13.88 -5.80 -13.66
N GLY A 112 -13.01 -5.53 -12.68
CA GLY A 112 -12.66 -4.16 -12.30
C GLY A 112 -11.95 -3.42 -13.45
N THR A 113 -11.49 -2.20 -13.18
CA THR A 113 -10.56 -1.47 -14.06
C THR A 113 -9.32 -2.32 -14.39
N LEU A 114 -8.70 -2.08 -15.54
CA LEU A 114 -7.57 -2.85 -16.08
C LEU A 114 -6.29 -2.60 -15.26
N ALA A 115 -6.20 -3.19 -14.07
CA ALA A 115 -4.99 -3.17 -13.29
C ALA A 115 -3.91 -4.05 -13.93
N VAL A 116 -2.92 -3.41 -14.56
CA VAL A 116 -1.83 -4.09 -15.27
C VAL A 116 -0.45 -3.61 -14.80
N ILE A 117 0.55 -4.48 -14.96
CA ILE A 117 1.97 -4.14 -14.82
C ILE A 117 2.66 -4.55 -16.12
N ASP A 118 3.22 -3.57 -16.82
CA ASP A 118 4.16 -3.81 -17.92
C ASP A 118 5.54 -4.12 -17.36
N MET A 119 6.16 -5.19 -17.84
CA MET A 119 7.51 -5.59 -17.42
C MET A 119 8.60 -5.13 -18.37
N ALA A 120 8.22 -4.65 -19.57
CA ALA A 120 9.11 -4.08 -20.55
C ALA A 120 8.51 -2.82 -21.21
N GLY A 121 9.35 -2.09 -21.94
CA GLY A 121 8.93 -0.89 -22.65
C GLY A 121 8.76 0.34 -21.74
N PRO A 122 8.25 1.45 -22.29
CA PRO A 122 8.22 2.73 -21.58
C PRO A 122 7.37 2.70 -20.29
N ASN A 123 6.33 1.87 -20.26
CA ASN A 123 5.42 1.81 -19.12
C ASN A 123 5.96 1.02 -17.92
N ALA A 124 6.99 0.18 -18.12
CA ALA A 124 7.61 -0.56 -17.02
C ALA A 124 8.25 0.39 -15.98
N ALA A 125 8.65 1.58 -16.39
CA ALA A 125 9.19 2.61 -15.50
C ALA A 125 8.10 3.39 -14.73
N LEU A 126 6.84 3.32 -15.16
CA LEU A 126 5.71 4.02 -14.50
C LEU A 126 5.22 3.29 -13.24
N SER A 127 5.60 2.03 -13.08
CA SER A 127 5.30 1.21 -11.91
C SER A 127 6.58 0.85 -11.17
N ALA A 128 6.53 0.85 -9.82
CA ALA A 128 7.63 0.35 -9.01
C ALA A 128 7.95 -1.14 -9.31
N PHE A 129 6.99 -1.87 -9.89
CA PHE A 129 7.03 -3.33 -10.06
C PHE A 129 7.58 -3.78 -11.41
N GLY A 130 7.63 -2.89 -12.41
CA GLY A 130 8.28 -3.21 -13.70
C GLY A 130 9.79 -3.40 -13.57
N ARG A 131 10.37 -2.91 -12.46
CA ARG A 131 11.80 -3.02 -12.12
C ARG A 131 12.10 -4.08 -11.06
N THR A 132 11.10 -4.83 -10.60
CA THR A 132 11.28 -5.92 -9.64
C THR A 132 11.14 -7.28 -10.32
N HIS A 133 11.78 -8.30 -9.76
CA HIS A 133 11.40 -9.68 -10.02
C HIS A 133 10.07 -9.97 -9.32
N ASN A 134 9.08 -10.47 -10.05
CA ASN A 134 7.74 -10.68 -9.53
C ASN A 134 7.44 -12.16 -9.39
N VAL A 135 7.01 -12.57 -8.19
CA VAL A 135 6.35 -13.86 -7.96
C VAL A 135 4.85 -13.61 -8.11
N VAL A 136 4.29 -14.04 -9.24
CA VAL A 136 2.89 -13.81 -9.58
C VAL A 136 2.05 -14.99 -9.16
N ILE A 137 0.97 -14.73 -8.43
CA ILE A 137 0.03 -15.72 -7.93
C ILE A 137 -1.29 -15.57 -8.67
N SER A 138 -1.70 -16.61 -9.38
CA SER A 138 -3.04 -16.75 -9.93
C SER A 138 -3.73 -17.92 -9.25
N ALA A 139 -4.79 -17.64 -8.48
CA ALA A 139 -5.57 -18.65 -7.78
C ALA A 139 -7.06 -18.44 -8.09
N TRP A 140 -7.77 -19.51 -8.42
CA TRP A 140 -9.17 -19.45 -8.85
C TRP A 140 -10.09 -19.73 -7.66
N PRO A 141 -11.28 -19.11 -7.59
CA PRO A 141 -12.24 -19.41 -6.54
C PRO A 141 -12.69 -20.87 -6.61
N ALA A 142 -12.89 -21.50 -5.45
CA ALA A 142 -13.64 -22.75 -5.38
C ALA A 142 -15.13 -22.51 -5.70
N SER A 143 -15.84 -23.56 -6.11
CA SER A 143 -17.26 -23.47 -6.42
C SER A 143 -18.06 -22.98 -5.22
N GLY A 144 -18.92 -21.97 -5.43
CA GLY A 144 -19.81 -21.42 -4.40
C GLY A 144 -19.16 -20.46 -3.41
N VAL A 145 -17.87 -20.15 -3.55
CA VAL A 145 -17.19 -19.13 -2.74
C VAL A 145 -17.58 -17.74 -3.24
N ASP A 146 -18.01 -16.87 -2.33
CA ASP A 146 -18.37 -15.51 -2.68
C ASP A 146 -17.14 -14.64 -3.01
N ARG A 147 -17.38 -13.48 -3.63
CA ARG A 147 -16.34 -12.56 -4.06
C ARG A 147 -15.44 -12.08 -2.91
N SER A 148 -16.04 -11.78 -1.75
CA SER A 148 -15.33 -11.21 -0.61
C SER A 148 -14.39 -12.25 0.01
N ASP A 149 -14.92 -13.46 0.23
CA ASP A 149 -14.18 -14.58 0.81
C ASP A 149 -13.06 -15.05 -0.13
N TYR A 150 -13.32 -15.07 -1.43
CA TYR A 150 -12.30 -15.35 -2.44
C TYR A 150 -11.16 -14.32 -2.39
N LEU A 151 -11.46 -13.03 -2.36
CA LEU A 151 -10.43 -11.99 -2.29
C LEU A 151 -9.65 -12.02 -0.97
N ALA A 152 -10.31 -12.36 0.14
CA ALA A 152 -9.64 -12.59 1.41
C ALA A 152 -8.66 -13.77 1.32
N ALA A 153 -9.04 -14.86 0.64
CA ALA A 153 -8.16 -16.01 0.41
C ALA A 153 -6.97 -15.68 -0.50
N VAL A 154 -7.20 -14.94 -1.60
CA VAL A 154 -6.13 -14.46 -2.49
C VAL A 154 -5.15 -13.56 -1.74
N ARG A 155 -5.65 -12.63 -0.92
CA ARG A 155 -4.82 -11.81 -0.03
C ARG A 155 -3.98 -12.69 0.89
N LEU A 156 -4.60 -13.65 1.58
CA LEU A 156 -3.90 -14.54 2.51
C LEU A 156 -2.78 -15.33 1.80
N ALA A 157 -3.03 -15.81 0.58
CA ALA A 157 -2.02 -16.50 -0.22
C ALA A 157 -0.82 -15.59 -0.55
N ALA A 158 -1.08 -14.33 -0.88
CA ALA A 158 -0.05 -13.34 -1.17
C ALA A 158 0.77 -12.95 0.08
N LEU A 159 0.11 -12.75 1.23
CA LEU A 159 0.78 -12.46 2.50
C LEU A 159 1.64 -13.65 2.97
N LYS A 160 1.12 -14.89 2.87
CA LYS A 160 1.88 -16.12 3.16
C LYS A 160 3.13 -16.21 2.28
N THR A 161 2.98 -15.94 0.98
CA THR A 161 4.12 -15.95 0.04
C THR A 161 5.16 -14.89 0.40
N SER A 162 4.72 -13.66 0.72
CA SER A 162 5.62 -12.59 1.18
C SER A 162 6.47 -13.01 2.37
N VAL A 163 5.84 -13.57 3.40
CA VAL A 163 6.54 -14.04 4.62
C VAL A 163 7.46 -15.22 4.30
N TYR A 164 6.97 -16.20 3.54
CA TYR A 164 7.73 -17.39 3.15
C TYR A 164 9.02 -17.02 2.41
N LEU A 165 8.96 -16.08 1.46
CA LEU A 165 10.15 -15.61 0.74
C LEU A 165 11.09 -14.83 1.66
N ALA A 166 10.58 -13.89 2.47
CA ALA A 166 11.41 -13.07 3.34
C ALA A 166 12.14 -13.87 4.44
N GLN A 167 11.56 -15.00 4.87
CA GLN A 167 12.19 -15.90 5.84
C GLN A 167 13.49 -16.52 5.33
N THR A 168 13.71 -16.59 4.02
CA THR A 168 14.98 -17.07 3.44
C THR A 168 16.18 -16.21 3.83
N ALA A 169 15.97 -14.95 4.22
CA ALA A 169 17.01 -14.03 4.67
C ALA A 169 17.29 -14.10 6.17
N ARG A 170 16.68 -15.02 6.93
CA ARG A 170 16.80 -15.09 8.40
C ARG A 170 18.25 -15.15 8.88
N ASP A 171 19.05 -16.00 8.25
CA ASP A 171 20.45 -16.23 8.60
C ASP A 171 21.42 -15.43 7.71
N ALA A 172 20.90 -14.67 6.74
CA ALA A 172 21.70 -13.82 5.87
C ALA A 172 22.18 -12.56 6.62
N LYS A 173 23.39 -12.10 6.28
CA LYS A 173 23.84 -10.77 6.68
C LYS A 173 23.10 -9.74 5.82
N PRO A 174 22.37 -8.77 6.40
CA PRO A 174 21.67 -7.76 5.62
C PRO A 174 22.66 -6.85 4.88
N ASP A 175 22.34 -6.48 3.64
CA ASP A 175 23.06 -5.47 2.85
C ASP A 175 22.89 -4.07 3.47
N ARG A 176 21.71 -3.78 4.03
CA ARG A 176 21.45 -2.55 4.79
C ARG A 176 20.46 -2.76 5.93
N VAL A 177 20.55 -1.91 6.95
CA VAL A 177 19.58 -1.84 8.05
C VAL A 177 19.02 -0.44 8.12
N GLU A 178 17.70 -0.32 7.99
CA GLU A 178 16.98 0.94 8.19
C GLU A 178 16.33 0.93 9.57
N VAL A 179 16.64 1.95 10.38
CA VAL A 179 16.11 2.09 11.74
C VAL A 179 15.09 3.23 11.76
N PHE A 180 13.88 2.92 12.17
CA PHE A 180 12.79 3.89 12.35
C PHE A 180 12.47 3.99 13.83
N GLU A 181 12.79 5.14 14.41
CA GLU A 181 12.60 5.39 15.83
C GLU A 181 12.03 6.78 16.07
N LEU A 182 10.92 6.82 16.82
CA LEU A 182 10.40 8.05 17.41
C LEU A 182 10.21 7.85 18.91
N PRO A 183 10.55 8.85 19.73
CA PRO A 183 10.13 8.89 21.12
C PRO A 183 8.61 9.17 21.20
N PRO A 184 7.98 8.98 22.38
CA PRO A 184 6.57 9.34 22.56
C PRO A 184 6.31 10.79 22.17
N SER A 185 5.29 11.03 21.32
CA SER A 185 5.00 12.34 20.74
C SER A 185 4.97 13.54 21.71
N PRO A 186 4.41 13.42 22.94
CA PRO A 186 4.38 14.54 23.89
C PRO A 186 5.75 14.89 24.49
N ARG A 187 6.76 14.05 24.32
CA ARG A 187 8.08 14.19 24.96
C ARG A 187 9.10 14.65 23.92
N VAL A 188 9.07 15.95 23.62
CA VAL A 188 10.11 16.59 22.79
C VAL A 188 11.33 16.90 23.66
N PRO A 189 12.53 16.49 23.27
CA PRO A 189 13.75 16.96 23.89
C PRO A 189 13.86 18.49 23.77
N VAL A 190 14.35 19.15 24.82
CA VAL A 190 14.43 20.62 24.88
C VAL A 190 15.25 21.17 23.71
N GLU A 191 16.31 20.47 23.34
CA GLU A 191 17.18 20.79 22.21
C GLU A 191 16.47 20.78 20.86
N LEU A 192 15.35 20.05 20.71
CA LEU A 192 14.57 19.95 19.46
C LEU A 192 13.25 20.73 19.53
N ALA A 193 12.96 21.41 20.65
CA ALA A 193 11.72 22.17 20.84
C ALA A 193 11.59 23.38 19.90
N HIS A 194 12.68 23.79 19.22
CA HIS A 194 12.68 24.86 18.23
C HIS A 194 12.18 24.42 16.85
N LEU A 195 12.07 23.11 16.58
CA LEU A 195 11.60 22.59 15.30
C LEU A 195 10.07 22.56 15.23
N PRO A 196 9.47 22.90 14.08
CA PRO A 196 8.03 22.79 13.91
C PRO A 196 7.58 21.32 14.02
N ARG A 197 6.53 21.08 14.79
CA ARG A 197 5.92 19.76 14.96
C ARG A 197 5.01 19.48 13.78
N VAL A 198 5.27 18.40 13.05
CA VAL A 198 4.52 18.05 11.84
C VAL A 198 3.83 16.71 12.02
N ALA A 199 2.51 16.68 11.89
CA ALA A 199 1.71 15.46 11.84
C ALA A 199 1.48 15.02 10.39
N TYR A 200 1.14 13.75 10.21
CA TYR A 200 0.70 13.22 8.92
C TYR A 200 -0.70 12.64 9.04
N VAL A 201 -1.61 13.06 8.16
CA VAL A 201 -2.97 12.56 8.10
C VAL A 201 -3.17 11.85 6.77
N PHE A 202 -3.63 10.60 6.78
CA PHE A 202 -3.99 9.95 5.52
C PHE A 202 -5.13 8.95 5.64
N GLN A 203 -5.84 8.82 4.52
CA GLN A 203 -6.95 7.89 4.39
C GLN A 203 -6.45 6.50 4.02
N ILE A 204 -6.88 5.49 4.79
CA ILE A 204 -6.52 4.08 4.54
C ILE A 204 -7.59 3.34 3.73
N HIS A 205 -8.80 3.90 3.63
CA HIS A 205 -9.91 3.34 2.87
C HIS A 205 -10.94 4.40 2.47
N SER A 206 -11.77 4.10 1.46
CA SER A 206 -12.92 4.91 1.06
C SER A 206 -14.23 4.12 1.13
N HIS A 207 -15.16 4.57 1.97
CA HIS A 207 -16.50 3.98 2.11
C HIS A 207 -17.47 4.35 0.99
N GLN A 208 -16.98 4.92 -0.12
CA GLN A 208 -17.75 4.91 -1.38
C GLN A 208 -18.17 3.49 -1.78
N ARG A 209 -17.46 2.47 -1.29
CA ARG A 209 -17.95 1.09 -1.20
C ARG A 209 -17.80 0.59 0.25
N PRO A 210 -18.80 -0.12 0.80
CA PRO A 210 -18.63 -0.79 2.08
C PRO A 210 -17.59 -1.91 1.99
N THR A 211 -16.78 -2.07 3.02
CA THR A 211 -15.80 -3.16 3.10
C THR A 211 -16.48 -4.51 3.33
N GLY A 212 -15.87 -5.59 2.85
CA GLY A 212 -16.21 -6.97 3.23
C GLY A 212 -16.02 -7.23 4.74
N LEU A 213 -16.49 -8.35 5.26
CA LEU A 213 -16.25 -8.70 6.68
C LEU A 213 -14.78 -9.09 6.87
N ASP A 214 -14.25 -9.89 5.95
CA ASP A 214 -12.86 -10.36 5.94
C ASP A 214 -11.93 -9.44 5.15
N GLU A 215 -12.36 -8.20 4.87
CA GLU A 215 -11.55 -7.17 4.22
C GLU A 215 -10.70 -6.43 5.26
N GLY A 216 -9.81 -7.15 5.95
CA GLY A 216 -8.98 -6.59 7.01
C GLY A 216 -8.02 -5.51 6.49
N ILE A 217 -8.14 -4.30 7.02
CA ILE A 217 -7.40 -3.10 6.58
C ILE A 217 -6.49 -2.56 7.68
N LEU A 218 -6.99 -2.39 8.92
CA LEU A 218 -6.19 -1.92 10.06
C LEU A 218 -6.20 -2.98 11.16
N TYR A 219 -5.08 -3.65 11.41
CA TYR A 219 -4.98 -4.76 12.36
C TYR A 219 -6.05 -5.85 12.15
N GLY A 220 -6.41 -6.10 10.88
CA GLY A 220 -7.47 -7.04 10.51
C GLY A 220 -8.89 -6.48 10.60
N ASP A 221 -9.11 -5.30 11.18
CA ASP A 221 -10.42 -4.66 11.20
C ASP A 221 -10.78 -4.12 9.80
N PRO A 222 -12.03 -4.31 9.34
CA PRO A 222 -12.49 -3.83 8.03
C PRO A 222 -12.87 -2.34 8.04
N VAL A 223 -12.59 -1.61 9.13
CA VAL A 223 -12.71 -0.15 9.31
C VAL A 223 -14.10 0.45 9.04
N ARG A 224 -15.17 -0.37 9.06
CA ARG A 224 -16.55 0.02 8.69
C ARG A 224 -17.14 1.18 9.48
N ARG A 225 -16.66 1.40 10.71
CA ARG A 225 -17.13 2.44 11.63
C ARG A 225 -15.96 3.20 12.24
N MET A 226 -14.84 3.25 11.53
CA MET A 226 -13.60 3.82 12.03
C MET A 226 -13.74 5.32 12.24
N LEU A 227 -13.41 5.78 13.45
CA LEU A 227 -13.10 7.18 13.71
C LEU A 227 -11.61 7.44 13.48
N PRO A 228 -11.21 8.70 13.17
CA PRO A 228 -9.80 9.07 13.09
C PRO A 228 -9.00 8.54 14.29
N THR A 229 -7.88 7.90 14.02
CA THR A 229 -7.10 7.20 15.05
C THR A 229 -5.62 7.53 14.89
N ILE A 230 -4.94 7.81 16.01
CA ILE A 230 -3.49 7.99 16.01
C ILE A 230 -2.83 6.61 15.96
N VAL A 231 -1.90 6.43 15.03
CA VAL A 231 -1.02 5.25 14.95
C VAL A 231 0.43 5.71 14.95
N HIS A 232 1.34 4.88 15.44
CA HIS A 232 2.76 5.12 15.25
C HIS A 232 3.10 4.86 13.76
N PRO A 233 3.92 5.70 13.10
CA PRO A 233 4.27 5.50 11.68
C PRO A 233 4.90 4.13 11.39
N ASN A 234 5.67 3.58 12.34
CA ASN A 234 6.21 2.23 12.24
C ASN A 234 5.13 1.14 12.10
N GLU A 235 3.94 1.32 12.68
CA GLU A 235 2.85 0.32 12.56
C GLU A 235 2.41 0.19 11.11
N VAL A 236 2.33 1.30 10.37
CA VAL A 236 2.05 1.33 8.93
C VAL A 236 3.15 0.60 8.15
N LEU A 237 4.42 0.91 8.43
CA LEU A 237 5.55 0.29 7.76
C LEU A 237 5.69 -1.21 8.08
N ASP A 238 5.20 -1.66 9.23
CA ASP A 238 5.36 -3.04 9.73
C ASP A 238 4.08 -3.88 9.58
N GLY A 239 3.22 -3.51 8.62
CA GLY A 239 2.13 -4.37 8.13
C GLY A 239 0.82 -4.29 8.92
N ALA A 240 0.63 -3.31 9.80
CA ALA A 240 -0.66 -3.10 10.46
C ALA A 240 -1.73 -2.55 9.51
N VAL A 241 -1.32 -1.86 8.44
CA VAL A 241 -2.22 -1.29 7.43
C VAL A 241 -2.04 -2.02 6.11
N LEU A 242 -3.13 -2.59 5.59
CA LEU A 242 -3.21 -3.20 4.27
C LEU A 242 -4.16 -2.39 3.38
N ARG A 243 -4.05 -2.55 2.05
CA ARG A 243 -5.04 -1.93 1.15
C ARG A 243 -6.45 -2.52 1.40
N GLY A 244 -7.52 -1.80 1.09
CA GLY A 244 -8.85 -2.43 0.91
C GLY A 244 -8.89 -3.33 -0.32
N PHE A 245 -9.94 -4.12 -0.56
CA PHE A 245 -10.11 -4.95 -1.75
C PHE A 245 -10.34 -4.13 -3.02
N MET A 246 -10.88 -2.91 -2.88
CA MET A 246 -10.92 -1.90 -3.95
C MET A 246 -10.04 -0.71 -3.56
N GLY A 247 -9.11 -0.32 -4.43
CA GLY A 247 -8.05 0.59 -4.02
C GLY A 247 -7.44 1.45 -5.12
N ARG A 248 -7.97 1.44 -6.35
CA ARG A 248 -7.50 2.28 -7.49
C ARG A 248 -5.98 2.54 -7.46
N SER A 249 -5.20 1.52 -7.84
CA SER A 249 -3.72 1.55 -7.90
C SER A 249 -2.97 1.61 -6.56
N VAL A 250 -3.65 1.66 -5.40
CA VAL A 250 -3.00 1.46 -4.09
C VAL A 250 -2.67 -0.01 -3.86
N THR A 251 -1.43 -0.27 -3.43
CA THR A 251 -0.90 -1.60 -3.11
C THR A 251 -0.46 -1.66 -1.65
N THR A 252 -0.49 -2.85 -1.06
CA THR A 252 0.11 -3.10 0.27
C THR A 252 1.61 -2.77 0.26
N TRP A 253 2.31 -3.01 -0.86
CA TRP A 253 3.70 -2.63 -1.06
C TRP A 253 3.92 -1.13 -0.88
N ALA A 254 3.03 -0.28 -1.44
CA ALA A 254 3.13 1.16 -1.30
C ALA A 254 2.92 1.59 0.16
N THR A 255 2.02 0.94 0.90
CA THR A 255 1.82 1.18 2.34
C THR A 255 3.04 0.74 3.16
N GLN A 256 3.61 -0.42 2.87
CA GLN A 256 4.85 -0.91 3.51
C GLN A 256 6.05 0.00 3.20
N ASN A 257 6.05 0.70 2.07
CA ASN A 257 7.09 1.62 1.62
C ASN A 257 6.62 3.08 1.62
N HIS A 258 5.71 3.43 2.53
CA HIS A 258 4.97 4.69 2.48
C HIS A 258 5.88 5.92 2.28
N PRO A 259 5.79 6.65 1.15
CA PRO A 259 6.74 7.70 0.78
C PRO A 259 6.71 8.88 1.75
N MET A 260 5.51 9.35 2.14
CA MET A 260 5.37 10.46 3.09
C MET A 260 5.95 10.14 4.48
N ILE A 261 5.63 8.96 5.04
CA ILE A 261 6.19 8.54 6.33
C ILE A 261 7.72 8.51 6.28
N ARG A 262 8.29 7.95 5.21
CA ARG A 262 9.75 7.88 5.03
C ARG A 262 10.37 9.28 4.87
N ALA A 263 9.75 10.17 4.10
CA ALA A 263 10.21 11.54 3.92
C ALA A 263 10.18 12.33 5.25
N LEU A 264 9.11 12.19 6.03
CA LEU A 264 8.98 12.83 7.34
C LEU A 264 10.00 12.28 8.35
N TYR A 265 10.28 10.96 8.31
CA TYR A 265 11.40 10.38 9.07
C TYR A 265 12.75 10.97 8.68
N ALA A 266 13.02 11.13 7.38
CA ALA A 266 14.29 11.67 6.90
C ALA A 266 14.53 13.14 7.30
N GLN A 267 13.47 13.86 7.66
CA GLN A 267 13.48 15.26 8.11
C GLN A 267 13.31 15.42 9.62
N HIS A 268 12.90 14.36 10.33
CA HIS A 268 12.74 14.36 11.80
C HIS A 268 14.06 14.71 12.50
N GLY A 269 14.01 15.68 13.40
CA GLY A 269 15.18 16.18 14.15
C GLY A 269 16.12 17.08 13.33
N ARG A 270 15.77 17.40 12.07
CA ARG A 270 16.58 18.25 11.18
C ARG A 270 15.87 19.55 10.84
N THR A 271 14.69 19.43 10.24
CA THR A 271 13.88 20.57 9.78
C THR A 271 12.49 20.59 10.41
N LEU A 272 12.06 19.44 10.95
CA LEU A 272 10.79 19.28 11.65
C LEU A 272 10.90 18.22 12.75
N TRP A 273 9.93 18.22 13.64
CA TRP A 273 9.67 17.12 14.58
C TRP A 273 8.47 16.32 14.09
N PHE A 274 8.69 15.12 13.55
CA PHE A 274 7.61 14.23 13.13
C PHE A 274 6.77 13.78 14.35
N ALA A 275 5.57 14.33 14.49
CA ALA A 275 4.72 14.19 15.68
C ALA A 275 3.96 12.88 15.73
N GLY A 276 3.67 12.26 14.58
CA GLY A 276 2.90 11.02 14.48
C GLY A 276 1.97 11.00 13.28
N VAL A 277 1.16 9.95 13.21
CA VAL A 277 0.25 9.70 12.09
C VAL A 277 -1.18 9.61 12.62
N VAL A 278 -2.11 10.28 11.94
CA VAL A 278 -3.55 10.08 12.09
C VAL A 278 -4.07 9.35 10.85
N VAL A 279 -4.59 8.15 11.03
CA VAL A 279 -5.27 7.43 9.94
C VAL A 279 -6.76 7.75 9.96
N THR A 280 -7.33 7.93 8.78
CA THR A 280 -8.75 8.21 8.57
C THR A 280 -9.33 7.29 7.48
N VAL A 281 -10.64 7.37 7.26
CA VAL A 281 -11.31 6.81 6.10
C VAL A 281 -12.07 7.93 5.39
N ALA A 282 -12.31 7.79 4.09
CA ALA A 282 -13.25 8.65 3.40
C ALA A 282 -14.68 8.17 3.67
N HIS A 283 -15.53 9.05 4.18
CA HIS A 283 -16.88 8.73 4.62
C HIS A 283 -17.91 8.89 3.50
N ALA A 284 -18.98 8.10 3.56
CA ALA A 284 -20.05 8.14 2.56
C ALA A 284 -21.00 9.32 2.78
N THR A 285 -21.29 9.67 4.04
CA THR A 285 -22.26 10.72 4.37
C THR A 285 -21.59 11.99 4.89
N GLU A 286 -22.27 13.13 4.71
CA GLU A 286 -21.78 14.43 5.17
C GLU A 286 -21.66 14.54 6.70
N PRO A 287 -22.61 14.06 7.52
CA PRO A 287 -22.47 14.11 8.98
C PRO A 287 -21.28 13.28 9.51
N GLU A 288 -20.98 12.14 8.89
CA GLU A 288 -19.80 11.32 9.23
C GLU A 288 -18.51 12.04 8.87
N ARG A 289 -18.48 12.68 7.70
CA ARG A 289 -17.35 13.45 7.20
C ARG A 289 -17.00 14.63 8.10
N VAL A 290 -18.01 15.44 8.44
CA VAL A 290 -17.87 16.59 9.33
C VAL A 290 -17.36 16.14 10.71
N ARG A 291 -17.92 15.05 11.26
CA ARG A 291 -17.44 14.45 12.51
C ARG A 291 -15.97 14.02 12.41
N SER A 292 -15.61 13.33 11.33
CA SER A 292 -14.25 12.88 11.09
C SER A 292 -13.26 14.05 10.99
N ALA A 293 -13.63 15.14 10.30
CA ALA A 293 -12.80 16.33 10.18
C ALA A 293 -12.54 17.00 11.54
N PHE A 294 -13.57 17.20 12.37
CA PHE A 294 -13.40 17.77 13.72
C PHE A 294 -12.51 16.91 14.62
N LEU A 295 -12.73 15.59 14.62
CA LEU A 295 -11.92 14.68 15.43
C LEU A 295 -10.47 14.64 14.94
N THR A 296 -10.25 14.63 13.62
CA THR A 296 -8.90 14.67 13.03
C THR A 296 -8.16 15.94 13.46
N ALA A 297 -8.79 17.10 13.32
CA ALA A 297 -8.18 18.37 13.70
C ALA A 297 -7.87 18.44 15.20
N GLY A 298 -8.75 17.93 16.07
CA GLY A 298 -8.48 17.85 17.51
C GLY A 298 -7.32 16.91 17.87
N LEU A 299 -7.20 15.76 17.19
CA LEU A 299 -6.06 14.86 17.36
C LEU A 299 -4.75 15.52 16.91
N VAL A 300 -4.76 16.23 15.78
CA VAL A 300 -3.58 16.92 15.25
C VAL A 300 -3.17 18.10 16.13
N ALA A 301 -4.11 19.01 16.42
CA ALA A 301 -3.81 20.28 17.09
C ALA A 301 -3.60 20.11 18.60
N HIS A 302 -4.41 19.28 19.27
CA HIS A 302 -4.42 19.23 20.75
C HIS A 302 -3.77 17.97 21.31
N THR A 303 -3.87 16.83 20.61
CA THR A 303 -3.25 15.58 21.11
C THR A 303 -1.79 15.47 20.65
N LEU A 304 -1.55 15.68 19.36
CA LEU A 304 -0.21 15.70 18.79
C LEU A 304 0.47 17.07 18.93
N GLY A 305 -0.27 18.15 19.25
CA GLY A 305 0.32 19.48 19.40
C GLY A 305 1.11 19.91 18.17
N ALA A 306 0.58 19.64 16.97
CA ALA A 306 1.29 19.89 15.73
C ALA A 306 1.17 21.36 15.31
N ASP A 307 2.26 21.93 14.80
CA ASP A 307 2.29 23.26 14.16
C ASP A 307 1.91 23.16 12.68
N GLY A 308 2.12 21.99 12.09
CA GLY A 308 1.68 21.69 10.73
C GLY A 308 1.23 20.25 10.51
N ALA A 309 0.49 20.03 9.42
CA ALA A 309 0.00 18.72 9.02
C ALA A 309 0.12 18.52 7.51
N VAL A 310 0.68 17.38 7.11
CA VAL A 310 0.63 16.95 5.71
C VAL A 310 -0.52 15.98 5.54
N LEU A 311 -1.32 16.14 4.48
CA LEU A 311 -2.49 15.32 4.21
C LEU A 311 -2.39 14.62 2.86
N THR A 312 -2.72 13.33 2.83
CA THR A 312 -2.97 12.59 1.58
C THR A 312 -4.31 11.86 1.65
N LYS A 313 -4.78 11.41 0.49
CA LYS A 313 -6.08 10.76 0.29
C LYS A 313 -5.94 9.44 -0.47
N ILE A 314 -6.97 8.60 -0.39
CA ILE A 314 -7.08 7.37 -1.20
C ILE A 314 -8.14 7.52 -2.29
N GLY A 315 -7.80 7.29 -3.56
CA GLY A 315 -8.76 7.36 -4.67
C GLY A 315 -9.32 8.76 -4.96
N GLY A 316 -10.38 8.86 -5.78
CA GLY A 316 -10.96 10.14 -6.24
C GLY A 316 -12.39 10.40 -5.75
N GLY A 317 -12.87 11.64 -5.87
CA GLY A 317 -14.24 12.02 -5.46
C GLY A 317 -14.34 12.33 -3.96
N ALA A 318 -15.22 11.62 -3.24
CA ALA A 318 -15.45 11.84 -1.79
C ALA A 318 -14.15 11.93 -0.94
N PRO A 319 -13.13 11.07 -1.14
CA PRO A 319 -11.80 11.20 -0.52
C PRO A 319 -11.18 12.60 -0.54
N HIS A 320 -11.33 13.35 -1.64
CA HIS A 320 -10.76 14.69 -1.76
C HIS A 320 -11.44 15.68 -0.81
N VAL A 321 -12.78 15.65 -0.77
CA VAL A 321 -13.56 16.55 0.08
C VAL A 321 -13.36 16.22 1.57
N ASP A 322 -13.24 14.93 1.94
CA ASP A 322 -12.89 14.53 3.32
C ASP A 322 -11.53 15.09 3.75
N MET A 323 -10.52 14.95 2.90
CA MET A 323 -9.18 15.47 3.17
C MET A 323 -9.19 17.00 3.29
N ALA A 324 -9.88 17.69 2.38
CA ALA A 324 -9.97 19.14 2.37
C ALA A 324 -10.69 19.69 3.60
N GLN A 325 -11.79 19.05 4.03
CA GLN A 325 -12.48 19.43 5.26
C GLN A 325 -11.61 19.19 6.50
N ALA A 326 -10.88 18.08 6.57
CA ALA A 326 -9.94 17.85 7.66
C ALA A 326 -8.81 18.89 7.68
N ALA A 327 -8.28 19.28 6.52
CA ALA A 327 -7.28 20.34 6.39
C ALA A 327 -7.83 21.69 6.89
N ALA A 328 -9.01 22.09 6.41
CA ALA A 328 -9.66 23.34 6.82
C ALA A 328 -9.93 23.40 8.34
N GLN A 329 -10.32 22.28 8.95
CA GLN A 329 -10.49 22.21 10.41
C GLN A 329 -9.16 22.29 11.16
N CYS A 330 -8.06 21.79 10.60
CA CYS A 330 -6.73 21.97 11.17
C CYS A 330 -6.29 23.45 11.11
N GLU A 331 -6.49 24.12 9.97
CA GLU A 331 -6.20 25.56 9.80
C GLU A 331 -7.01 26.42 10.78
N ALA A 332 -8.29 26.09 10.98
CA ALA A 332 -9.14 26.79 11.95
C ALA A 332 -8.65 26.68 13.41
N LEU A 333 -7.83 25.67 13.71
CA LEU A 333 -7.15 25.49 15.00
C LEU A 333 -5.70 26.00 15.01
N GLY A 334 -5.26 26.69 13.95
CA GLY A 334 -3.93 27.28 13.83
C GLY A 334 -2.84 26.33 13.35
N VAL A 335 -3.20 25.14 12.85
CA VAL A 335 -2.25 24.16 12.30
C VAL A 335 -2.13 24.37 10.79
N ARG A 336 -0.93 24.70 10.30
CA ARG A 336 -0.70 24.89 8.86
C ARG A 336 -0.74 23.58 8.11
N THR A 337 -1.41 23.54 6.97
CA THR A 337 -1.67 22.31 6.24
C THR A 337 -0.97 22.30 4.89
N THR A 338 -0.65 21.10 4.42
CA THR A 338 -0.24 20.88 3.03
C THR A 338 -0.96 19.64 2.53
N ALA A 339 -1.77 19.79 1.49
CA ALA A 339 -2.51 18.69 0.90
C ALA A 339 -1.82 18.20 -0.37
N VAL A 340 -1.60 16.90 -0.45
CA VAL A 340 -1.08 16.23 -1.64
C VAL A 340 -2.26 15.69 -2.42
N VAL A 341 -2.47 16.24 -3.61
CA VAL A 341 -3.61 15.97 -4.49
C VAL A 341 -3.14 15.35 -5.80
N GLU A 342 -4.01 14.58 -6.43
CA GLU A 342 -3.83 14.16 -7.82
C GLU A 342 -4.89 14.86 -8.66
N ASP A 343 -4.56 15.22 -9.88
CA ASP A 343 -5.52 15.70 -10.84
C ASP A 343 -6.47 14.57 -11.26
N MET A 344 -7.76 14.86 -11.15
CA MET A 344 -8.88 13.97 -11.49
C MET A 344 -9.72 14.52 -12.65
N SER A 345 -9.32 15.64 -13.25
CA SER A 345 -9.99 16.22 -14.41
C SER A 345 -9.92 15.24 -15.58
N THR A 346 -11.05 15.07 -16.27
CA THR A 346 -11.13 14.24 -17.48
C THR A 346 -10.90 15.07 -18.75
N ASP A 347 -10.92 16.39 -18.63
CA ASP A 347 -10.84 17.36 -19.71
C ASP A 347 -9.63 18.31 -19.59
N GLY A 348 -8.83 18.17 -18.53
CA GLY A 348 -7.68 19.05 -18.26
C GLY A 348 -8.07 20.48 -17.86
N SER A 349 -9.34 20.74 -17.52
CA SER A 349 -9.79 22.07 -17.08
C SER A 349 -9.26 22.41 -15.68
N ALA A 350 -8.97 23.69 -15.45
CA ALA A 350 -8.54 24.17 -14.14
C ALA A 350 -9.63 23.95 -13.07
N GLU A 351 -10.91 24.07 -13.47
CA GLU A 351 -12.06 23.77 -12.63
C GLU A 351 -12.16 22.28 -12.28
N GLY A 352 -11.85 21.39 -13.23
CA GLY A 352 -11.79 19.94 -12.98
C GLY A 352 -10.63 19.53 -12.08
N MET A 353 -9.52 20.29 -12.11
CA MET A 353 -8.34 20.10 -11.26
C MET A 353 -8.59 20.57 -9.81
N LEU A 354 -9.36 21.63 -9.62
CA LEU A 354 -9.67 22.23 -8.32
C LEU A 354 -10.99 21.66 -7.76
N LEU A 355 -10.92 20.48 -7.15
CA LEU A 355 -12.10 19.83 -6.55
C LEU A 355 -12.63 20.53 -5.28
N PHE A 356 -11.87 21.45 -4.69
CA PHE A 356 -12.28 22.21 -3.51
C PHE A 356 -11.60 23.58 -3.44
N ASP A 357 -12.26 24.52 -2.78
CA ASP A 357 -11.75 25.85 -2.43
C ASP A 357 -12.18 26.16 -0.99
N PHE A 358 -11.28 25.91 -0.03
CA PHE A 358 -11.51 26.17 1.38
C PHE A 358 -10.53 27.25 1.86
N PRO A 359 -11.01 28.31 2.54
CA PRO A 359 -10.14 29.33 3.11
C PRO A 359 -9.04 28.73 4.00
N GLY A 360 -7.79 29.14 3.77
CA GLY A 360 -6.61 28.68 4.51
C GLY A 360 -5.96 27.41 3.97
N VAL A 361 -6.63 26.64 3.11
CA VAL A 361 -6.05 25.43 2.49
C VAL A 361 -5.36 25.82 1.18
N ASP A 362 -4.25 26.57 1.28
CA ASP A 362 -3.58 27.22 0.15
C ASP A 362 -2.25 26.57 -0.28
N ALA A 363 -1.71 25.62 0.51
CA ALA A 363 -0.55 24.84 0.15
C ALA A 363 -0.94 23.47 -0.44
N LEU A 364 -1.07 23.42 -1.77
CA LEU A 364 -1.41 22.21 -2.52
C LEU A 364 -0.22 21.70 -3.33
N VAL A 365 0.02 20.39 -3.27
CA VAL A 365 1.03 19.70 -4.09
C VAL A 365 0.32 18.74 -5.03
N ASN A 366 0.35 19.03 -6.33
CA ASN A 366 -0.20 18.15 -7.36
C ASN A 366 0.86 17.11 -7.79
N VAL A 367 0.52 15.82 -7.71
CA VAL A 367 1.42 14.69 -8.08
C VAL A 367 1.15 14.10 -9.46
N GLY A 368 0.38 14.79 -10.30
CA GLY A 368 0.04 14.38 -11.66
C GLY A 368 -1.42 13.96 -11.81
N SER A 369 -1.79 13.48 -13.00
CA SER A 369 -3.17 13.10 -13.34
C SER A 369 -3.34 11.59 -13.44
N SER A 370 -4.40 11.07 -12.82
CA SER A 370 -4.81 9.67 -12.99
C SER A 370 -5.52 9.43 -14.33
N GLN A 371 -5.93 10.49 -15.01
CA GLN A 371 -6.68 10.45 -16.27
C GLN A 371 -5.78 10.63 -17.49
N GLU A 372 -4.48 10.85 -17.31
CA GLU A 372 -3.52 10.96 -18.40
C GLU A 372 -3.59 9.72 -19.30
N PRO A 373 -3.88 9.87 -20.61
CA PRO A 373 -3.95 8.75 -21.53
C PRO A 373 -2.58 8.09 -21.71
N ILE A 374 -2.52 6.78 -21.52
CA ILE A 374 -1.32 5.99 -21.70
C ILE A 374 -1.57 4.97 -22.81
N THR A 375 -0.59 4.85 -23.71
CA THR A 375 -0.56 3.76 -24.69
C THR A 375 0.21 2.58 -24.10
N LEU A 376 -0.47 1.47 -23.91
CA LEU A 376 0.11 0.20 -23.55
C LEU A 376 0.68 -0.45 -24.82
N PRO A 377 2.01 -0.62 -24.96
CA PRO A 377 2.59 -1.21 -26.17
C PRO A 377 2.24 -2.71 -26.25
N ALA A 378 2.41 -3.29 -27.43
CA ALA A 378 2.24 -4.72 -27.62
C ALA A 378 3.27 -5.53 -26.81
N MET A 379 2.79 -6.62 -26.21
CA MET A 379 3.56 -7.57 -25.41
C MET A 379 3.45 -8.98 -25.97
N ASP A 380 4.43 -9.82 -25.70
CA ASP A 380 4.53 -11.16 -26.25
C ASP A 380 3.76 -12.18 -25.38
N ARG A 381 3.55 -11.85 -24.09
CA ARG A 381 2.89 -12.71 -23.10
C ARG A 381 2.00 -11.92 -22.14
N VAL A 382 0.88 -12.52 -21.73
CA VAL A 382 0.03 -12.01 -20.64
C VAL A 382 0.05 -13.02 -19.49
N VAL A 383 0.20 -12.51 -18.25
CA VAL A 383 0.26 -13.33 -17.02
C VAL A 383 -0.89 -12.95 -16.11
N GLY A 384 -1.62 -13.95 -15.60
CA GLY A 384 -2.70 -13.76 -14.63
C GLY A 384 -4.00 -13.16 -15.18
N ALA A 385 -4.12 -13.04 -16.51
CA ALA A 385 -5.33 -12.57 -17.19
C ALA A 385 -5.46 -13.23 -18.58
N ASP A 386 -5.27 -14.55 -18.63
CA ASP A 386 -5.17 -15.31 -19.88
C ASP A 386 -6.37 -15.11 -20.81
N ASP A 387 -7.59 -15.02 -20.25
CA ASP A 387 -8.83 -14.79 -21.00
C ASP A 387 -8.90 -13.39 -21.62
N LEU A 388 -8.11 -12.43 -21.10
CA LEU A 388 -7.96 -11.09 -21.68
C LEU A 388 -6.76 -10.98 -22.64
N ALA A 389 -6.03 -12.06 -22.90
CA ALA A 389 -4.87 -12.04 -23.78
C ALA A 389 -5.15 -11.43 -25.17
N PRO A 390 -6.29 -11.70 -25.85
CA PRO A 390 -6.59 -11.07 -27.13
C PRO A 390 -6.63 -9.54 -27.08
N LYS A 391 -7.00 -8.96 -25.93
CA LYS A 391 -7.03 -7.51 -25.70
C LYS A 391 -5.70 -6.98 -25.18
N LEU A 392 -4.98 -7.75 -24.36
CA LEU A 392 -3.81 -7.29 -23.63
C LEU A 392 -2.46 -7.57 -24.32
N LEU A 393 -2.40 -8.43 -25.35
CA LEU A 393 -1.19 -8.64 -26.15
C LEU A 393 -0.95 -7.50 -27.15
N GLY A 394 -2.02 -6.93 -27.71
CA GLY A 394 -1.94 -5.84 -28.67
C GLY A 394 -1.61 -4.49 -28.01
N GLU A 395 -1.42 -3.49 -28.86
CA GLU A 395 -1.44 -2.10 -28.40
C GLU A 395 -2.86 -1.76 -27.92
N THR A 396 -2.97 -1.14 -26.74
CA THR A 396 -4.25 -0.66 -26.21
C THR A 396 -4.07 0.67 -25.51
N ARG A 397 -5.12 1.49 -25.45
CA ARG A 397 -5.12 2.75 -24.70
C ARG A 397 -5.81 2.54 -23.35
N THR A 398 -5.25 3.13 -22.31
CA THR A 398 -5.82 3.20 -20.96
C THR A 398 -5.49 4.55 -20.33
N THR A 399 -5.82 4.75 -19.05
CA THR A 399 -5.32 5.85 -18.22
C THR A 399 -4.51 5.29 -17.06
N TYR A 400 -3.70 6.11 -16.38
CA TYR A 400 -2.89 5.65 -15.25
C TYR A 400 -3.74 5.05 -14.09
N GLY A 401 -4.96 5.56 -13.90
CA GLY A 401 -5.90 5.03 -12.91
C GLY A 401 -6.84 3.92 -13.42
N GLY A 402 -6.75 3.55 -14.71
CA GLY A 402 -7.74 2.77 -15.45
C GLY A 402 -7.30 1.36 -15.83
#